data_AF-A0A928WQZ5-F1
#
_entry.id   AF-A0A928WQZ5-F1
#
_cell.length_a   1.000
_cell.length_b   1.000
_cell.length_c   1.000
_cell.angle_alpha   90.00
_cell.angle_beta   90.00
_cell.angle_gamma   90.00
#
_symmetry.space_group_name_H-M   'P 1'
#
loop_
_entity.id
_entity.type
_entity.pdbx_description
1 polymer ?
#
loop_
_entity_poly.entity_id
_entity_poly.type
_entity_poly.pdbx_seq_one_letter_code
_entity_poly.pdbx_strand_id
1 'polypeptide(L)'
;MSHSSKQNDCDYEHAPDNHSHEPINDDAAYWAQKTQTIQMLLEKKGYFTADEVRREIERQDSVTPMLGARLVARAWTAPAFKARLLADGKAACRELDIDTVEIKRLAVVENTPSVHHIVVCTLCSCYPRAILGYHPPSWYKSTAYRNRVVVDPRGVLEEEFGTVISDGVEVRVMDSTADTRYLVIPVRPRGTEGWSEESLISLINRDSMIGVSFTRSPRRGSSEGYTSNAIS
;
A
#
# COMPACT_ATOMS: atom_id res chain seq x y z
N MET A 1 13.47 41.87 -46.69
CA MET A 1 12.08 42.09 -46.22
C MET A 1 11.66 40.83 -45.50
N SER A 2 11.86 40.78 -44.19
CA SER A 2 11.56 39.63 -43.36
C SER A 2 10.06 39.59 -43.04
N HIS A 3 9.44 38.43 -43.21
CA HIS A 3 8.09 38.17 -42.71
C HIS A 3 8.16 37.91 -41.21
N SER A 4 7.59 38.83 -40.44
CA SER A 4 7.32 38.69 -39.02
C SER A 4 6.06 37.86 -38.84
N SER A 5 6.22 36.64 -38.31
CA SER A 5 5.14 35.81 -37.78
C SER A 5 4.68 36.42 -36.45
N LYS A 6 3.42 36.82 -36.38
CA LYS A 6 2.78 37.34 -35.16
C LYS A 6 2.72 36.23 -34.10
N GLN A 7 3.39 36.46 -32.97
CA GLN A 7 3.16 35.74 -31.72
C GLN A 7 1.82 36.20 -31.15
N ASN A 8 0.89 35.26 -30.94
CA ASN A 8 -0.29 35.50 -30.12
C ASN A 8 0.10 35.22 -28.66
N ASP A 9 0.41 36.28 -27.92
CA ASP A 9 0.51 36.22 -26.46
C ASP A 9 -0.91 36.17 -25.90
N CYS A 10 -1.32 34.97 -25.46
CA CYS A 10 -2.52 34.77 -24.68
C CYS A 10 -2.15 34.84 -23.19
N ASP A 11 -1.98 36.05 -22.66
CA ASP A 11 -1.82 36.29 -21.23
C ASP A 11 -3.14 35.96 -20.51
N TYR A 12 -3.26 34.72 -20.04
CA TYR A 12 -4.31 34.34 -19.10
C TYR A 12 -3.82 34.72 -17.69
N GLU A 13 -4.15 35.92 -17.24
CA GLU A 13 -4.00 36.30 -15.82
C GLU A 13 -4.84 35.35 -14.96
N HIS A 14 -4.21 34.40 -14.28
CA HIS A 14 -4.86 33.68 -13.18
C HIS A 14 -5.04 34.67 -12.03
N ALA A 15 -6.27 35.19 -11.88
CA ALA A 15 -6.68 35.80 -10.62
C ALA A 15 -6.43 34.77 -9.50
N PRO A 16 -5.73 35.14 -8.42
CA PRO A 16 -5.54 34.23 -7.29
C PRO A 16 -6.91 33.99 -6.68
N ASP A 17 -7.43 32.79 -6.89
CA ASP A 17 -8.63 32.29 -6.25
C ASP A 17 -8.34 32.17 -4.74
N ASN A 18 -8.60 33.26 -4.01
CA ASN A 18 -8.48 33.35 -2.57
C ASN A 18 -9.69 32.67 -1.92
N HIS A 19 -9.80 31.35 -2.10
CA HIS A 19 -10.76 30.55 -1.35
C HIS A 19 -10.17 30.28 0.03
N SER A 20 -10.67 31.01 1.03
CA SER A 20 -10.35 30.74 2.42
C SER A 20 -10.93 29.39 2.82
N HIS A 21 -10.10 28.37 2.93
CA HIS A 21 -10.48 27.14 3.62
C HIS A 21 -10.36 27.38 5.12
N GLU A 22 -11.43 27.11 5.88
CA GLU A 22 -11.31 26.99 7.32
C GLU A 22 -10.23 25.95 7.63
N PRO A 23 -9.28 26.25 8.54
CA PRO A 23 -8.27 25.30 8.93
C PRO A 23 -8.94 24.05 9.51
N ILE A 24 -8.35 22.89 9.24
CA ILE A 24 -8.81 21.63 9.83
C ILE A 24 -8.68 21.75 11.35
N ASN A 25 -9.77 21.50 12.08
CA ASN A 25 -9.71 21.42 13.53
C ASN A 25 -8.93 20.17 13.91
N ASP A 26 -7.79 20.30 14.58
CA ASP A 26 -6.96 19.15 15.01
C ASP A 26 -7.21 18.74 16.48
N ASP A 27 -8.23 19.29 17.13
CA ASP A 27 -8.62 18.91 18.50
C ASP A 27 -9.25 17.52 18.53
N ALA A 28 -8.51 16.56 19.12
CA ALA A 28 -8.97 15.20 19.30
C ALA A 28 -10.25 15.10 20.13
N ALA A 29 -10.45 15.97 21.13
CA ALA A 29 -11.64 15.96 21.96
C ALA A 29 -12.88 16.38 21.16
N TYR A 30 -12.75 17.39 20.31
CA TYR A 30 -13.80 17.79 19.37
C TYR A 30 -14.23 16.63 18.46
N TRP A 31 -13.28 15.93 17.84
CA TRP A 31 -13.61 14.81 16.95
C TRP A 31 -14.17 13.60 17.70
N ALA A 32 -13.68 13.31 18.91
CA ALA A 32 -14.24 12.26 19.75
C ALA A 32 -15.71 12.55 20.10
N GLN A 33 -16.00 13.77 20.56
CA GLN A 33 -17.37 14.19 20.89
C GLN A 33 -18.28 14.17 19.64
N LYS A 34 -17.79 14.66 18.50
CA LYS A 34 -18.55 14.66 17.24
C LYS A 34 -18.86 13.24 16.78
N THR A 35 -17.89 12.32 16.84
CA THR A 35 -18.06 10.91 16.48
C THR A 35 -19.10 10.24 17.36
N GLN A 36 -19.01 10.41 18.69
CA GLN A 36 -20.00 9.89 19.64
C GLN A 36 -21.40 10.44 19.37
N THR A 37 -21.51 11.75 19.09
CA THR A 37 -22.80 12.40 18.81
C THR A 37 -23.46 11.85 17.54
N ILE A 38 -22.67 11.66 16.47
CA ILE A 38 -23.15 11.07 15.21
C ILE A 38 -23.60 9.62 15.45
N GLN A 39 -22.81 8.83 16.16
CA GLN A 39 -23.14 7.44 16.46
C GLN A 39 -24.47 7.34 17.23
N MET A 40 -24.62 8.08 18.34
CA MET A 40 -25.86 8.09 19.13
C MET A 40 -27.08 8.50 18.29
N LEU A 41 -26.94 9.50 17.41
CA LEU A 41 -28.03 9.95 16.55
C LEU A 41 -28.47 8.87 15.55
N LEU A 42 -27.52 8.15 14.96
CA LEU A 42 -27.79 7.08 14.00
C LEU A 42 -28.37 5.84 14.68
N GLU A 43 -27.90 5.51 15.89
CA GLU A 43 -28.49 4.48 16.75
C GLU A 43 -29.94 4.79 17.11
N LYS A 44 -30.22 6.03 17.56
CA LYS A 44 -31.59 6.47 17.89
C LYS A 44 -32.53 6.42 16.69
N LYS A 45 -32.01 6.62 15.48
CA LYS A 45 -32.77 6.52 14.22
C LYS A 45 -32.91 5.07 13.72
N GLY A 46 -32.27 4.10 14.36
CA GLY A 46 -32.36 2.68 14.01
C GLY A 46 -31.58 2.28 12.75
N TYR A 47 -30.55 3.06 12.34
CA TYR A 47 -29.71 2.69 11.20
C TYR A 47 -28.76 1.53 11.51
N PHE A 48 -28.29 1.46 12.75
CA PHE A 48 -27.48 0.39 13.30
C PHE A 48 -27.57 0.44 14.83
N THR A 49 -27.03 -0.58 15.47
CA THR A 49 -26.88 -0.72 16.93
C THR A 49 -25.42 -0.58 17.33
N ALA A 50 -25.17 -0.22 18.60
CA ALA A 50 -23.82 -0.21 19.15
C ALA A 50 -23.12 -1.59 19.04
N ASP A 51 -23.90 -2.68 19.05
CA ASP A 51 -23.41 -4.03 18.90
C ASP A 51 -22.94 -4.33 17.46
N GLU A 52 -23.65 -3.83 16.45
CA GLU A 52 -23.24 -3.93 15.05
C GLU A 52 -21.96 -3.12 14.78
N VAL A 53 -21.86 -1.91 15.34
CA VAL A 53 -20.63 -1.10 15.22
C VAL A 53 -19.44 -1.84 15.84
N ARG A 54 -19.61 -2.42 17.03
CA ARG A 54 -18.55 -3.18 17.70
C ARG A 54 -18.11 -4.39 16.87
N ARG A 55 -19.06 -5.20 16.40
CA ARG A 55 -18.76 -6.37 15.55
C ARG A 55 -18.05 -5.99 14.27
N GLU A 56 -18.42 -4.86 13.67
CA GLU A 56 -17.76 -4.38 12.46
C GLU A 56 -16.31 -3.95 12.74
N ILE A 57 -16.04 -3.27 13.86
CA ILE A 57 -14.67 -2.94 14.29
C ILE A 57 -13.86 -4.23 14.50
N GLU A 58 -14.39 -5.19 15.26
CA GLU A 58 -13.73 -6.49 15.51
C GLU A 58 -13.43 -7.24 14.20
N ARG A 59 -14.37 -7.21 13.25
CA ARG A 59 -14.18 -7.79 11.92
C ARG A 59 -13.05 -7.09 11.17
N GLN A 60 -13.01 -5.75 11.16
CA GLN A 60 -11.96 -4.99 10.49
C GLN A 60 -10.58 -5.24 11.09
N ASP A 61 -10.49 -5.29 12.42
CA ASP A 61 -9.26 -5.53 13.17
C ASP A 61 -8.72 -6.96 12.98
N SER A 62 -9.60 -7.94 12.70
CA SER A 62 -9.20 -9.32 12.43
C SER A 62 -8.40 -9.48 11.12
N VAL A 63 -8.54 -8.54 10.18
CA VAL A 63 -7.88 -8.62 8.88
C VAL A 63 -6.49 -7.98 8.96
N THR A 64 -5.46 -8.81 8.78
CA THR A 64 -4.06 -8.38 8.85
C THR A 64 -3.33 -8.57 7.52
N PRO A 65 -2.20 -7.87 7.29
CA PRO A 65 -1.34 -8.09 6.13
C PRO A 65 -0.83 -9.53 5.96
N MET A 66 -0.99 -10.39 6.98
CA MET A 66 -0.59 -11.80 6.92
C MET A 66 -1.28 -12.55 5.78
N LEU A 67 -2.52 -12.17 5.43
CA LEU A 67 -3.25 -12.79 4.32
C LEU A 67 -2.55 -12.53 2.97
N GLY A 68 -2.12 -11.29 2.73
CA GLY A 68 -1.29 -10.96 1.58
C GLY A 68 0.06 -11.70 1.58
N ALA A 69 0.70 -11.80 2.73
CA ALA A 69 1.97 -12.51 2.85
C ALA A 69 1.85 -14.00 2.50
N ARG A 70 0.75 -14.66 2.89
CA ARG A 70 0.43 -16.05 2.50
C ARG A 70 0.30 -16.19 0.98
N LEU A 71 -0.42 -15.27 0.33
CA LEU A 71 -0.57 -15.26 -1.14
C LEU A 71 0.80 -15.16 -1.84
N VAL A 72 1.64 -14.22 -1.40
CA VAL A 72 2.98 -14.00 -1.98
C VAL A 72 3.89 -15.21 -1.71
N ALA A 73 3.91 -15.73 -0.49
CA ALA A 73 4.73 -16.90 -0.14
C ALA A 73 4.36 -18.13 -0.98
N ARG A 74 3.06 -18.40 -1.15
CA ARG A 74 2.58 -19.48 -2.03
C ARG A 74 2.90 -19.23 -3.49
N ALA A 75 2.84 -17.98 -3.96
CA ALA A 75 3.25 -17.62 -5.32
C ALA A 75 4.75 -17.85 -5.56
N TRP A 76 5.60 -17.68 -4.54
CA TRP A 76 7.03 -17.97 -4.62
C TRP A 76 7.38 -19.46 -4.64
N THR A 77 6.53 -20.32 -4.06
CA THR A 77 6.79 -21.77 -3.94
C THR A 77 6.01 -22.61 -4.96
N ALA A 78 4.90 -22.10 -5.48
CA ALA A 78 4.03 -22.81 -6.43
C ALA A 78 3.83 -21.99 -7.72
N PRO A 79 4.65 -22.21 -8.77
CA PRO A 79 4.56 -21.48 -10.04
C PRO A 79 3.19 -21.54 -10.71
N ALA A 80 2.50 -22.68 -10.62
CA ALA A 80 1.14 -22.82 -11.15
C ALA A 80 0.11 -21.95 -10.41
N PHE A 81 0.25 -21.82 -9.08
CA PHE A 81 -0.58 -20.91 -8.28
C PHE A 81 -0.30 -19.46 -8.65
N LYS A 82 0.98 -19.09 -8.76
CA LYS A 82 1.38 -17.74 -9.19
C LYS A 82 0.79 -17.35 -10.55
N ALA A 83 0.79 -18.26 -11.53
CA ALA A 83 0.19 -18.01 -12.83
C ALA A 83 -1.32 -17.71 -12.72
N ARG A 84 -2.04 -18.44 -11.87
CA ARG A 84 -3.47 -18.17 -11.58
C ARG A 84 -3.67 -16.86 -10.84
N LEU A 85 -2.82 -16.57 -9.84
CA LEU A 85 -2.86 -15.33 -9.06
C LEU A 85 -2.66 -14.09 -9.93
N LEU A 86 -1.75 -14.15 -10.90
CA LEU A 86 -1.51 -13.07 -11.86
C LEU A 86 -2.67 -12.93 -12.88
N ALA A 87 -3.32 -14.03 -13.26
CA ALA A 87 -4.44 -14.01 -14.20
C ALA A 87 -5.75 -13.51 -13.56
N ASP A 88 -6.08 -14.00 -12.36
CA ASP A 88 -7.26 -13.60 -11.58
C ASP A 88 -6.95 -13.64 -10.08
N GLY A 89 -6.60 -12.47 -9.54
CA GLY A 89 -6.25 -12.34 -8.13
C GLY A 89 -7.38 -12.77 -7.19
N LYS A 90 -8.65 -12.49 -7.54
CA LYS A 90 -9.78 -12.84 -6.68
C LYS A 90 -10.05 -14.33 -6.68
N ALA A 91 -9.95 -14.99 -7.83
CA ALA A 91 -10.08 -16.45 -7.91
C ALA A 91 -8.99 -17.14 -7.08
N ALA A 92 -7.74 -16.70 -7.18
CA ALA A 92 -6.65 -17.26 -6.39
C ALA A 92 -6.79 -17.01 -4.88
N CYS A 93 -7.34 -15.85 -4.46
CA CYS A 93 -7.63 -15.59 -3.04
C CYS A 93 -8.61 -16.61 -2.45
N ARG A 94 -9.60 -17.05 -3.22
CA ARG A 94 -10.58 -18.07 -2.79
C ARG A 94 -9.95 -19.44 -2.55
N GLU A 95 -8.85 -19.77 -3.23
CA GLU A 95 -8.11 -21.03 -2.97
C GLU A 95 -7.48 -21.08 -1.57
N LEU A 96 -7.35 -19.92 -0.90
CA LEU A 96 -6.80 -19.78 0.45
C LEU A 96 -7.82 -19.30 1.49
N ASP A 97 -9.11 -19.38 1.16
CA ASP A 97 -10.22 -18.93 2.01
C ASP A 97 -10.14 -17.45 2.39
N ILE A 98 -9.57 -16.61 1.51
CA ILE A 98 -9.54 -15.16 1.70
C ILE A 98 -10.78 -14.55 1.05
N ASP A 99 -11.68 -14.03 1.87
CA ASP A 99 -12.85 -13.30 1.40
C ASP A 99 -12.42 -11.96 0.79
N THR A 100 -12.75 -11.76 -0.48
CA THR A 100 -12.46 -10.54 -1.24
C THR A 100 -13.73 -9.89 -1.80
N VAL A 101 -14.88 -10.10 -1.15
CA VAL A 101 -16.18 -9.58 -1.59
C VAL A 101 -16.17 -8.06 -1.81
N GLU A 102 -15.49 -7.31 -0.94
CA GLU A 102 -15.39 -5.84 -1.03
C GLU A 102 -14.43 -5.35 -2.12
N ILE A 103 -13.58 -6.22 -2.66
CA ILE A 103 -12.66 -5.88 -3.75
C ILE A 103 -13.35 -6.20 -5.06
N LYS A 104 -13.71 -5.18 -5.85
CA LYS A 104 -14.32 -5.39 -7.17
C LYS A 104 -13.36 -6.06 -8.15
N ARG A 105 -12.16 -5.49 -8.33
CA ARG A 105 -11.09 -6.06 -9.15
C ARG A 105 -9.77 -6.06 -8.37
N LEU A 106 -9.13 -7.23 -8.27
CA LEU A 106 -7.79 -7.38 -7.72
C LEU A 106 -6.81 -7.65 -8.87
N ALA A 107 -5.91 -6.70 -9.13
CA ALA A 107 -4.79 -6.89 -10.04
C ALA A 107 -3.53 -7.22 -9.24
N VAL A 108 -2.86 -8.31 -9.59
CA VAL A 108 -1.60 -8.69 -8.96
C VAL A 108 -0.47 -8.39 -9.93
N VAL A 109 0.54 -7.65 -9.47
CA VAL A 109 1.70 -7.27 -10.27
C VAL A 109 2.96 -7.87 -9.66
N GLU A 110 3.84 -8.39 -10.49
CA GLU A 110 5.08 -9.01 -10.02
C GLU A 110 6.28 -8.08 -10.22
N ASN A 111 7.08 -7.93 -9.18
CA ASN A 111 8.42 -7.35 -9.31
C ASN A 111 9.39 -8.42 -9.81
N THR A 112 10.22 -8.02 -10.76
CA THR A 112 11.26 -8.85 -11.39
C THR A 112 12.61 -8.15 -11.26
N PRO A 113 13.73 -8.79 -11.63
CA PRO A 113 15.03 -8.11 -11.64
C PRO A 113 15.10 -6.86 -12.53
N SER A 114 14.13 -6.65 -13.44
CA SER A 114 14.09 -5.50 -14.35
C SER A 114 12.88 -4.58 -14.14
N VAL A 115 11.91 -4.94 -13.28
CA VAL A 115 10.69 -4.13 -13.05
C VAL A 115 10.32 -4.10 -11.58
N HIS A 116 10.09 -2.91 -11.03
CA HIS A 116 9.61 -2.67 -9.67
C HIS A 116 8.31 -1.86 -9.70
N HIS A 117 7.25 -2.38 -9.09
CA HIS A 117 5.97 -1.71 -8.98
C HIS A 117 5.83 -1.02 -7.62
N ILE A 118 5.18 0.14 -7.61
CA ILE A 118 4.79 0.89 -6.41
C ILE A 118 3.31 1.30 -6.54
N VAL A 119 2.52 1.12 -5.49
CA VAL A 119 1.06 1.35 -5.52
C VAL A 119 0.70 2.66 -4.83
N VAL A 120 -0.21 3.43 -5.44
CA VAL A 120 -0.79 4.66 -4.87
C VAL A 120 -2.29 4.71 -5.12
N CYS A 121 -3.00 5.60 -4.44
CA CYS A 121 -4.31 6.09 -4.85
C CYS A 121 -4.26 7.62 -4.81
N THR A 122 -4.02 8.25 -5.96
CA THR A 122 -3.82 9.71 -6.03
C THR A 122 -5.05 10.48 -5.54
N LEU A 123 -6.25 9.97 -5.83
CA LEU A 123 -7.52 10.62 -5.50
C LEU A 123 -7.92 10.51 -4.02
N CYS A 124 -7.53 9.44 -3.32
CA CYS A 124 -7.92 9.25 -1.93
C CYS A 124 -6.97 8.31 -1.16
N SER A 125 -7.33 7.04 -1.04
CA SER A 125 -6.59 6.01 -0.29
C SER A 125 -7.10 4.59 -0.58
N CYS A 126 -7.57 4.34 -1.81
CA CYS A 126 -8.01 3.02 -2.26
C CYS A 126 -6.96 1.95 -1.96
N TYR A 127 -7.35 0.91 -1.21
CA TYR A 127 -6.43 -0.08 -0.66
C TYR A 127 -7.06 -1.48 -0.69
N PRO A 128 -6.31 -2.58 -0.93
CA PRO A 128 -6.83 -3.94 -0.89
C PRO A 128 -7.07 -4.40 0.57
N ARG A 129 -8.07 -3.81 1.23
CA ARG A 129 -8.33 -3.96 2.68
C ARG A 129 -8.46 -5.39 3.15
N ALA A 130 -9.16 -6.22 2.38
CA ALA A 130 -9.37 -7.63 2.69
C ALA A 130 -8.08 -8.48 2.68
N ILE A 131 -6.97 -7.95 2.17
CA ILE A 131 -5.70 -8.67 2.00
C ILE A 131 -4.59 -8.05 2.83
N LEU A 132 -4.54 -6.72 2.87
CA LEU A 132 -3.48 -5.96 3.54
C LEU A 132 -3.92 -5.27 4.83
N GLY A 133 -5.15 -5.51 5.29
CA GLY A 133 -5.75 -4.90 6.48
C GLY A 133 -6.59 -3.65 6.17
N TYR A 134 -7.57 -3.37 7.03
CA TYR A 134 -8.56 -2.31 6.78
C TYR A 134 -8.01 -0.90 6.80
N HIS A 135 -7.00 -0.66 7.64
CA HIS A 135 -6.45 0.67 7.85
C HIS A 135 -5.17 0.84 7.02
N PRO A 136 -5.23 1.51 5.85
CA PRO A 136 -4.03 1.84 5.12
C PRO A 136 -3.11 2.74 5.97
N PRO A 137 -1.79 2.66 5.75
CA PRO A 137 -0.82 3.43 6.53
C PRO A 137 -1.11 4.94 6.47
N SER A 138 -0.74 5.68 7.52
CA SER A 138 -0.90 7.14 7.54
C SER A 138 -0.18 7.81 6.36
N TRP A 139 1.05 7.38 6.06
CA TRP A 139 1.84 7.87 4.93
C TRP A 139 1.13 7.63 3.59
N TYR A 140 0.44 6.50 3.41
CA TYR A 140 -0.27 6.17 2.16
C TYR A 140 -1.43 7.14 1.89
N LYS A 141 -2.07 7.63 2.97
CA LYS A 141 -3.17 8.60 2.91
C LYS A 141 -2.68 10.05 2.72
N SER A 142 -1.40 10.31 2.98
CA SER A 142 -0.83 11.65 2.99
C SER A 142 -0.85 12.28 1.59
N THR A 143 -1.09 13.59 1.54
CA THR A 143 -1.00 14.37 0.31
C THR A 143 0.43 14.37 -0.25
N ALA A 144 1.44 14.37 0.62
CA ALA A 144 2.84 14.29 0.24
C ALA A 144 3.13 13.05 -0.62
N TYR A 145 2.78 11.86 -0.13
CA TYR A 145 2.94 10.62 -0.88
C TYR A 145 2.11 10.62 -2.17
N ARG A 146 0.82 10.93 -2.07
CA ARG A 146 -0.14 10.85 -3.18
C ARG A 146 0.23 11.75 -4.35
N ASN A 147 0.82 12.91 -4.09
CA ASN A 147 1.20 13.87 -5.13
C ASN A 147 2.59 13.55 -5.71
N ARG A 148 3.55 13.20 -4.86
CA ARG A 148 4.95 13.05 -5.29
C ARG A 148 5.22 11.73 -5.99
N VAL A 149 4.64 10.62 -5.54
CA VAL A 149 5.01 9.28 -6.03
C VAL A 149 4.73 9.06 -7.52
N VAL A 150 3.78 9.79 -8.11
CA VAL A 150 3.49 9.70 -9.56
C VAL A 150 4.40 10.59 -10.40
N VAL A 151 5.12 11.54 -9.79
CA VAL A 151 6.04 12.47 -10.47
C VAL A 151 7.49 12.00 -10.31
N ASP A 152 7.86 11.64 -9.08
CA ASP A 152 9.21 11.23 -8.69
C ASP A 152 9.14 9.96 -7.81
N PRO A 153 8.79 8.80 -8.38
CA PRO A 153 8.68 7.56 -7.62
C PRO A 153 10.02 7.10 -7.03
N ARG A 154 11.14 7.38 -7.71
CA ARG A 154 12.48 6.98 -7.24
C ARG A 154 12.91 7.82 -6.04
N GLY A 155 12.75 9.14 -6.09
CA GLY A 155 13.08 10.00 -4.95
C GLY A 155 12.21 9.71 -3.74
N VAL A 156 10.90 9.43 -3.91
CA VAL A 156 10.03 8.97 -2.81
C VAL A 156 10.56 7.68 -2.18
N LEU A 157 10.88 6.67 -3.01
CA LEU A 157 11.40 5.38 -2.52
C LEU A 157 12.71 5.54 -1.74
N GLU A 158 13.64 6.33 -2.26
CA GLU A 158 14.96 6.54 -1.65
C GLU A 158 14.88 7.40 -0.39
N GLU A 159 14.27 8.58 -0.46
CA GLU A 159 14.33 9.58 0.61
C GLU A 159 13.38 9.27 1.77
N GLU A 160 12.17 8.76 1.49
CA GLU A 160 11.15 8.53 2.51
C GLU A 160 11.17 7.10 3.06
N PHE A 161 11.53 6.12 2.21
CA PHE A 161 11.50 4.69 2.57
C PHE A 161 12.88 4.02 2.60
N GLY A 162 13.96 4.73 2.23
CA GLY A 162 15.32 4.17 2.21
C GLY A 162 15.51 3.04 1.18
N THR A 163 14.62 2.96 0.19
CA THR A 163 14.59 1.89 -0.81
C THR A 163 15.22 2.36 -2.11
N VAL A 164 16.49 2.02 -2.30
CA VAL A 164 17.24 2.40 -3.50
C VAL A 164 16.99 1.37 -4.61
N ILE A 165 16.31 1.79 -5.67
CA ILE A 165 16.11 1.00 -6.88
C ILE A 165 17.21 1.35 -7.89
N SER A 166 17.91 0.35 -8.43
CA SER A 166 18.94 0.57 -9.45
C SER A 166 18.38 1.26 -10.70
N ASP A 167 19.20 2.08 -11.37
CA ASP A 167 18.82 2.81 -12.58
C ASP A 167 18.36 1.91 -13.72
N GLY A 168 18.90 0.68 -13.80
CA GLY A 168 18.54 -0.30 -14.82
C GLY A 168 17.20 -1.01 -14.59
N VAL A 169 16.51 -0.76 -13.47
CA VAL A 169 15.22 -1.38 -13.13
C VAL A 169 14.09 -0.40 -13.44
N GLU A 170 13.14 -0.76 -14.29
CA GLU A 170 11.97 0.07 -14.58
C GLU A 170 11.10 0.22 -13.32
N VAL A 171 10.71 1.45 -12.96
CA VAL A 171 9.76 1.70 -11.85
C VAL A 171 8.39 2.03 -12.43
N ARG A 172 7.37 1.23 -12.06
CA ARG A 172 5.99 1.39 -12.51
C ARG A 172 5.07 1.79 -11.37
N VAL A 173 4.43 2.94 -11.50
CA VAL A 173 3.46 3.43 -10.51
C VAL A 173 2.07 2.90 -10.86
N MET A 174 1.47 2.18 -9.92
CA MET A 174 0.13 1.60 -10.04
C MET A 174 -0.87 2.45 -9.26
N ASP A 175 -1.56 3.35 -9.97
CA ASP A 175 -2.59 4.18 -9.37
C ASP A 175 -3.93 3.43 -9.29
N SER A 176 -4.40 3.21 -8.07
CA SER A 176 -5.64 2.53 -7.72
C SER A 176 -6.85 3.43 -7.99
N THR A 177 -7.08 3.74 -9.26
CA THR A 177 -8.24 4.49 -9.72
C THR A 177 -9.43 3.55 -9.99
N ALA A 178 -10.64 4.08 -9.86
CA ALA A 178 -11.89 3.34 -9.98
C ALA A 178 -11.93 2.07 -9.08
N ASP A 179 -12.23 0.92 -9.68
CA ASP A 179 -12.60 -0.31 -8.98
C ASP A 179 -11.44 -1.31 -8.84
N THR A 180 -10.22 -0.96 -9.28
CA THR A 180 -9.04 -1.83 -9.21
C THR A 180 -8.26 -1.59 -7.92
N ARG A 181 -7.84 -2.68 -7.27
CA ARG A 181 -6.86 -2.67 -6.18
C ARG A 181 -5.66 -3.52 -6.60
N TYR A 182 -4.48 -3.10 -6.16
CA TYR A 182 -3.23 -3.77 -6.52
C TYR A 182 -2.61 -4.51 -5.33
N LEU A 183 -2.02 -5.67 -5.62
CA LEU A 183 -1.11 -6.37 -4.73
C LEU A 183 0.21 -6.57 -5.48
N VAL A 184 1.33 -6.18 -4.85
CA VAL A 184 2.67 -6.45 -5.40
C VAL A 184 3.16 -7.81 -4.91
N ILE A 185 3.65 -8.65 -5.82
CA ILE A 185 4.49 -9.80 -5.50
C ILE A 185 5.94 -9.32 -5.55
N PRO A 186 6.60 -9.06 -4.41
CA PRO A 186 8.01 -8.68 -4.40
C PRO A 186 8.91 -9.81 -4.91
N VAL A 187 10.13 -9.46 -5.30
CA VAL A 187 11.16 -10.46 -5.67
C VAL A 187 11.50 -11.29 -4.43
N ARG A 188 11.52 -12.62 -4.57
CA ARG A 188 11.95 -13.53 -3.50
C ARG A 188 13.43 -13.27 -3.15
N PRO A 189 13.77 -13.04 -1.86
CA PRO A 189 15.16 -12.91 -1.45
C PRO A 189 16.00 -14.14 -1.77
N ARG A 190 17.23 -13.91 -2.22
CA ARG A 190 18.26 -14.98 -2.35
C ARG A 190 18.57 -15.58 -0.98
N GLY A 191 19.02 -16.84 -0.95
CA GLY A 191 19.35 -17.54 0.30
C GLY A 191 18.12 -18.09 1.02
N THR A 192 16.97 -18.09 0.34
CA THR A 192 15.72 -18.68 0.84
C THR A 192 15.34 -19.94 0.08
N GLU A 193 16.25 -20.49 -0.72
CA GLU A 193 16.05 -21.71 -1.49
C GLU A 193 15.69 -22.87 -0.53
N GLY A 194 14.62 -23.61 -0.84
CA GLY A 194 14.14 -24.71 0.00
C GLY A 194 13.39 -24.32 1.28
N TRP A 195 13.23 -23.02 1.58
CA TRP A 195 12.43 -22.59 2.73
C TRP A 195 10.96 -23.00 2.59
N SER A 196 10.32 -23.35 3.72
CA SER A 196 8.88 -23.58 3.77
C SER A 196 8.09 -22.31 3.51
N GLU A 197 6.83 -22.45 3.10
CA GLU A 197 5.92 -21.33 2.94
C GLU A 197 5.80 -20.49 4.22
N GLU A 198 5.70 -21.13 5.41
CA GLU A 198 5.61 -20.39 6.68
C GLU A 198 6.86 -19.55 6.97
N SER A 199 8.04 -20.08 6.64
CA SER A 199 9.29 -19.36 6.87
C SER A 199 9.41 -18.15 5.93
N LEU A 200 8.94 -18.26 4.68
CA LEU A 200 8.92 -17.16 3.71
C LEU A 200 7.96 -16.03 4.11
N ILE A 201 6.83 -16.35 4.72
CA ILE A 201 5.84 -15.37 5.20
C ILE A 201 6.52 -14.33 6.12
N SER A 202 7.45 -14.76 6.97
CA SER A 202 8.14 -13.87 7.92
C SER A 202 8.99 -12.76 7.25
N LEU A 203 9.35 -12.96 5.97
CA LEU A 203 10.13 -12.00 5.18
C LEU A 203 9.25 -10.96 4.50
N ILE A 204 7.99 -11.30 4.24
CA ILE A 204 7.06 -10.46 3.51
C ILE A 204 6.38 -9.50 4.49
N ASN A 205 6.49 -8.21 4.21
CA ASN A 205 5.84 -7.18 5.00
C ASN A 205 4.86 -6.38 4.15
N ARG A 206 3.94 -5.67 4.80
CA ARG A 206 2.92 -4.84 4.14
C ARG A 206 3.54 -3.88 3.11
N ASP A 207 4.65 -3.25 3.46
CA ASP A 207 5.29 -2.21 2.66
C ASP A 207 5.89 -2.80 1.38
N SER A 208 6.42 -4.03 1.43
CA SER A 208 6.87 -4.77 0.25
C SER A 208 5.74 -5.20 -0.69
N MET A 209 4.52 -5.37 -0.16
CA MET A 209 3.32 -5.68 -0.94
C MET A 209 2.62 -4.42 -1.50
N ILE A 210 2.98 -3.24 -1.01
CA ILE A 210 2.65 -1.93 -1.64
C ILE A 210 3.75 -1.54 -2.65
N GLY A 211 4.97 -2.03 -2.46
CA GLY A 211 6.12 -1.75 -3.31
C GLY A 211 6.97 -0.56 -2.86
N VAL A 212 6.82 -0.12 -1.61
CA VAL A 212 7.65 0.97 -1.04
C VAL A 212 8.93 0.47 -0.37
N SER A 213 9.06 -0.85 -0.18
CA SER A 213 10.26 -1.47 0.38
C SER A 213 10.54 -2.84 -0.21
N PHE A 214 11.76 -3.33 -0.01
CA PHE A 214 12.06 -4.74 -0.25
C PHE A 214 11.54 -5.61 0.89
N THR A 215 11.39 -6.91 0.63
CA THR A 215 11.17 -7.91 1.67
C THR A 215 12.36 -7.98 2.61
N ARG A 216 12.15 -8.43 3.85
CA ARG A 216 13.24 -8.58 4.81
C ARG A 216 14.27 -9.58 4.28
N SER A 217 15.55 -9.28 4.51
CA SER A 217 16.62 -10.23 4.23
C SER A 217 16.55 -11.39 5.22
N PRO A 218 16.78 -12.64 4.78
CA PRO A 218 16.97 -13.75 5.70
C PRO A 218 18.15 -13.41 6.62
N ARG A 219 17.94 -13.40 7.94
CA ARG A 219 19.05 -13.26 8.90
C ARG A 219 20.00 -14.44 8.68
N ARG A 220 21.26 -14.18 8.33
CA ARG A 220 22.30 -15.22 8.48
C ARG A 220 22.34 -15.56 9.96
N GLY A 221 22.06 -16.82 10.32
CA GLY A 221 22.23 -17.29 11.69
C GLY A 221 23.64 -16.96 12.17
N SER A 222 23.75 -16.23 13.27
CA SER A 222 25.01 -16.00 13.96
C SER A 222 25.43 -17.30 14.63
N SER A 223 26.17 -18.15 13.92
CA SER A 223 27.11 -19.07 14.53
C SER A 223 28.44 -18.34 14.64
N GLU A 224 28.71 -17.74 15.80
CA GLU A 224 30.01 -17.61 16.45
C GLU A 224 29.94 -16.57 17.57
N GLY A 225 30.34 -16.99 18.76
CA GLY A 225 30.38 -16.14 19.94
C GLY A 225 31.35 -14.99 19.77
N TYR A 226 30.92 -13.81 20.17
CA TYR A 226 31.82 -12.71 20.47
C TYR A 226 31.68 -12.40 21.96
N THR A 227 32.65 -12.89 22.74
CA THR A 227 32.95 -12.39 24.07
C THR A 227 33.33 -10.93 23.96
N SER A 228 32.49 -10.05 24.52
CA SER A 228 32.83 -8.65 24.73
C SER A 228 33.93 -8.56 25.79
N ASN A 229 35.18 -8.40 25.38
CA ASN A 229 36.23 -7.91 26.25
C ASN A 229 35.96 -6.43 26.52
N ALA A 230 35.64 -6.13 27.77
CA ALA A 230 35.70 -4.79 28.33
C ALA A 230 37.17 -4.31 28.33
N ILE A 231 37.40 -3.09 27.85
CA ILE A 231 38.63 -2.36 28.12
C ILE A 231 38.22 -1.00 28.69
N SER A 232 38.53 -0.88 29.98
CA SER A 232 38.86 0.29 30.82
C SER A 232 38.28 1.66 30.47
#